data_AF-A0A7Y8KY79-F1
#
_entry.id   AF-A0A7Y8KY79-F1
#
_cell.length_a   1.000
_cell.length_b   1.000
_cell.length_c   1.000
_cell.angle_alpha   90.00
_cell.angle_beta   90.00
_cell.angle_gamma   90.00
#
_symmetry.space_group_name_H-M   'P 1'
#
loop_
_entity.id
_entity.type
_entity.pdbx_description
1 polymer ?
#
loop_
_entity_poly.entity_id
_entity_poly.type
_entity_poly.pdbx_seq_one_letter_code
_entity_poly.pdbx_strand_id
1 'polypeptide(L)'
;MENIVKTSPETVKLQFELHGLSIREWAQAQGFSERLVYAVLSGKSKGMRGESFRIAVALGLRHEPRIEDAPTFVKDALLQRAELTQHNHREVPMT
;
A
#
# COMPACT_ATOMS: atom_id res chain seq x y z
N MET A 1 15.98 -0.52 19.98
CA MET A 1 16.42 -0.39 18.57
C MET A 1 15.31 -0.96 17.71
N GLU A 2 14.63 -0.09 16.98
CA GLU A 2 13.45 -0.46 16.17
C GLU A 2 13.89 -1.45 15.09
N ASN A 3 13.36 -2.67 15.16
CA ASN A 3 13.78 -3.78 14.32
C ASN A 3 13.19 -3.53 12.92
N ILE A 4 13.98 -2.96 12.02
CA ILE A 4 13.55 -2.72 10.63
C ILE A 4 13.47 -4.09 9.96
N VAL A 5 12.32 -4.74 10.06
CA VAL A 5 12.01 -5.91 9.24
C VAL A 5 11.98 -5.44 7.79
N LYS A 6 13.08 -5.66 7.08
CA LYS A 6 13.17 -5.43 5.64
C LYS A 6 12.41 -6.55 4.94
N THR A 7 11.11 -6.39 4.79
CA THR A 7 10.33 -7.26 3.90
C THR A 7 10.81 -7.03 2.48
N SER A 8 11.25 -8.08 1.78
CA SER A 8 11.63 -8.00 0.37
C SER A 8 10.45 -8.34 -0.54
N PRO A 9 10.43 -7.87 -1.80
CA PRO A 9 9.38 -8.22 -2.75
C PRO A 9 9.21 -9.74 -2.96
N GLU A 10 10.29 -10.50 -2.86
CA GLU A 10 10.28 -11.96 -2.95
C GLU A 10 9.56 -12.58 -1.74
N THR A 11 9.87 -12.11 -0.53
CA THR A 11 9.18 -12.56 0.69
C THR A 11 7.68 -12.27 0.62
N VAL A 12 7.27 -11.11 0.11
CA VAL A 12 5.84 -10.79 -0.08
C VAL A 12 5.15 -11.78 -1.02
N LYS A 13 5.76 -12.07 -2.18
CA LYS A 13 5.22 -13.05 -3.14
C LYS A 13 5.10 -14.44 -2.52
N LEU A 14 6.10 -14.85 -1.75
CA LEU A 14 6.08 -16.13 -1.06
C LEU A 14 4.95 -16.19 -0.02
N GLN A 15 4.70 -15.11 0.73
CA GLN A 15 3.55 -15.08 1.65
C GLN A 15 2.23 -15.25 0.92
N PHE A 16 2.05 -14.57 -0.21
CA PHE A 16 0.85 -14.75 -1.03
C PHE A 16 0.67 -16.21 -1.49
N GLU A 17 1.74 -16.84 -1.96
CA GLU A 17 1.73 -18.24 -2.38
C GLU A 17 1.41 -19.21 -1.22
N LEU A 18 2.07 -19.05 -0.07
CA LEU A 18 1.89 -19.91 1.10
C LEU A 18 0.47 -19.86 1.67
N HIS A 19 -0.21 -18.72 1.54
CA HIS A 19 -1.57 -18.53 2.03
C HIS A 19 -2.65 -18.70 0.95
N GLY A 20 -2.25 -19.07 -0.27
CA GLY A 20 -3.19 -19.23 -1.39
C GLY A 20 -3.93 -17.96 -1.79
N LEU A 21 -3.38 -16.79 -1.46
CA LEU A 21 -3.96 -15.48 -1.76
C LEU A 21 -3.29 -14.89 -2.99
N SER A 22 -4.05 -14.60 -4.06
CA SER A 22 -3.45 -13.97 -5.23
C SER A 22 -3.18 -12.47 -5.00
N ILE A 23 -2.14 -11.95 -5.68
CA ILE A 23 -1.83 -10.51 -5.70
C ILE A 23 -3.04 -9.70 -6.18
N ARG A 24 -3.83 -10.26 -7.11
CA ARG A 24 -5.06 -9.65 -7.61
C ARG A 24 -6.10 -9.48 -6.51
N GLU A 25 -6.43 -10.57 -5.81
CA GLU A 25 -7.42 -10.54 -4.73
C GLU A 25 -7.01 -9.58 -3.63
N TRP A 26 -5.73 -9.60 -3.24
CA TRP A 26 -5.20 -8.65 -2.28
C TRP A 26 -5.30 -7.20 -2.78
N ALA A 27 -4.94 -6.92 -4.03
CA ALA A 27 -5.01 -5.58 -4.60
C ALA A 27 -6.46 -5.06 -4.62
N GLN A 28 -7.42 -5.88 -5.05
CA GLN A 28 -8.84 -5.53 -5.07
C GLN A 28 -9.38 -5.27 -3.66
N ALA A 29 -9.07 -6.14 -2.71
CA ALA A 29 -9.47 -5.97 -1.31
C ALA A 29 -8.91 -4.68 -0.68
N GLN A 30 -7.74 -4.22 -1.12
CA GLN A 30 -7.11 -2.97 -0.68
C GLN A 30 -7.49 -1.75 -1.54
N GLY A 31 -8.27 -1.93 -2.60
CA GLY A 31 -8.64 -0.86 -3.53
C GLY A 31 -7.48 -0.34 -4.39
N PHE A 32 -6.45 -1.16 -4.64
CA PHE A 32 -5.30 -0.82 -5.48
C PHE A 32 -5.40 -1.39 -6.90
N SER A 33 -4.76 -0.72 -7.85
CA SER A 33 -4.55 -1.28 -9.19
C SER A 33 -3.59 -2.46 -9.15
N GLU A 34 -4.06 -3.64 -9.58
CA GLU A 34 -3.25 -4.87 -9.71
C GLU A 34 -1.94 -4.61 -10.47
N ARG A 35 -2.02 -3.84 -11.57
CA ARG A 35 -0.87 -3.46 -12.40
C ARG A 35 0.20 -2.70 -11.59
N LEU A 36 -0.22 -1.80 -10.70
CA LEU A 36 0.72 -1.06 -9.86
C LEU A 36 1.29 -1.92 -8.75
N VAL A 37 0.53 -2.87 -8.20
CA VAL A 37 1.04 -3.85 -7.23
C VAL A 37 2.15 -4.70 -7.85
N TYR A 38 1.92 -5.23 -9.05
CA TYR A 38 2.96 -5.95 -9.81
C TYR A 38 4.16 -5.05 -10.15
N ALA A 39 3.94 -3.77 -10.49
CA ALA A 39 5.03 -2.84 -10.78
C ALA A 39 5.93 -2.60 -9.55
N VAL A 40 5.35 -2.51 -8.35
CA VAL A 40 6.11 -2.39 -7.09
C VAL A 40 6.85 -3.69 -6.79
N LEU A 41 6.17 -4.84 -6.85
CA LEU A 41 6.75 -6.16 -6.56
C LEU A 41 7.81 -6.63 -7.56
N SER A 42 7.84 -6.05 -8.76
CA SER A 42 8.88 -6.30 -9.77
C SER A 42 10.01 -5.28 -9.74
N GLY A 43 9.94 -4.26 -8.89
CA GLY A 43 10.91 -3.17 -8.82
C GLY A 43 10.82 -2.14 -9.96
N LYS A 44 9.88 -2.30 -10.92
CA LYS A 44 9.63 -1.32 -11.99
C LYS A 44 9.18 0.03 -11.43
N SER A 45 8.43 0.03 -10.33
CA SER A 45 8.11 1.21 -9.54
C SER A 45 8.82 1.13 -8.20
N LYS A 46 9.62 2.14 -7.88
CA LYS A 46 10.33 2.20 -6.59
C LYS A 46 9.41 2.50 -5.40
N GLY A 47 8.13 2.84 -5.63
CA GLY A 47 7.19 3.15 -4.54
C GLY A 47 7.55 4.42 -3.76
N MET A 48 8.07 5.45 -4.44
CA MET A 48 8.54 6.67 -3.77
C MET A 48 7.43 7.71 -3.54
N ARG A 49 6.32 7.65 -4.30
CA ARG A 49 5.20 8.60 -4.21
C ARG A 49 3.88 7.99 -4.67
N GLY A 50 2.78 8.69 -4.38
CA GLY A 50 1.44 8.38 -4.89
C GLY A 50 0.96 6.97 -4.51
N GLU A 51 0.23 6.34 -5.43
CA GLU A 51 -0.33 5.00 -5.19
C GLU A 51 0.74 3.92 -5.01
N SER A 52 1.83 3.96 -5.78
CA SER A 52 2.93 3.00 -5.60
C SER A 52 3.60 3.10 -4.22
N PHE A 53 3.65 4.30 -3.61
CA PHE A 53 4.12 4.46 -2.23
C PHE A 53 3.16 3.80 -1.24
N ARG A 54 1.85 4.02 -1.40
CA ARG A 54 0.83 3.39 -0.53
C ARG A 54 0.88 1.87 -0.61
N ILE A 55 1.04 1.33 -1.83
CA ILE A 55 1.21 -0.11 -2.03
C ILE A 55 2.47 -0.61 -1.30
N ALA A 56 3.61 0.09 -1.44
CA ALA A 56 4.84 -0.31 -0.76
C ALA A 56 4.71 -0.29 0.78
N VAL A 57 3.99 0.70 1.32
CA VAL A 57 3.65 0.75 2.77
C VAL A 57 2.73 -0.40 3.16
N ALA A 58 1.64 -0.61 2.42
CA ALA A 58 0.66 -1.66 2.71
C ALA A 58 1.25 -3.08 2.64
N LEU A 59 2.23 -3.30 1.76
CA LEU A 59 2.99 -4.55 1.67
C LEU A 59 4.13 -4.68 2.68
N GLY A 60 4.34 -3.67 3.53
CA GLY A 60 5.44 -3.66 4.51
C GLY A 60 6.84 -3.53 3.88
N LEU A 61 6.94 -3.10 2.62
CA LEU A 61 8.19 -2.86 1.91
C LEU A 61 8.80 -1.49 2.24
N ARG A 62 8.01 -0.60 2.84
CA ARG A 62 8.41 0.77 3.19
C ARG A 62 7.67 1.25 4.43
N HIS A 63 8.33 2.12 5.19
CA HIS A 63 7.73 2.79 6.34
C HIS A 63 6.96 4.04 5.90
N GLU A 64 5.75 4.21 6.42
CA GLU A 64 5.01 5.47 6.30
C GLU A 64 5.57 6.47 7.32
N PRO A 65 6.03 7.66 6.89
CA PRO A 65 6.52 8.67 7.82
C PRO A 65 5.38 9.15 8.71
N ARG A 66 5.72 9.50 9.96
CA ARG A 66 4.76 10.08 10.90
C ARG A 66 4.26 11.41 10.35
N ILE A 67 2.94 11.60 10.38
CA ILE A 67 2.27 12.81 9.86
C ILE A 67 2.68 14.05 10.67
N GLU A 68 3.01 13.86 11.95
CA GLU A 68 3.42 14.93 12.87
C GLU A 68 4.74 15.62 12.45
N ASP A 69 5.64 14.87 11.82
CA ASP A 69 6.94 15.38 11.35
C ASP A 69 6.85 16.07 9.98
N ALA A 70 5.67 16.02 9.34
CA ALA A 70 5.46 16.54 8.00
C ALA A 70 5.20 18.06 8.04
N PRO A 71 5.70 18.83 7.05
CA PRO A 71 5.29 20.22 6.85
C PRO A 71 3.77 20.35 6.73
N THR A 72 3.20 21.48 7.18
CA THR A 72 1.74 21.70 7.23
C THR A 72 1.03 21.37 5.91
N PHE A 73 1.55 21.84 4.78
CA PHE A 73 0.95 21.57 3.47
C PHE A 73 0.90 20.08 3.08
N VAL A 74 1.84 19.26 3.59
CA VAL A 74 1.85 17.81 3.39
C VAL A 74 0.83 17.16 4.34
N LYS A 75 0.83 17.58 5.61
CA LYS A 75 -0.13 17.10 6.62
C LYS A 75 -1.57 17.31 6.16
N ASP A 76 -1.90 18.52 5.69
CA ASP A 76 -3.23 18.85 5.20
C ASP A 76 -3.65 17.95 4.04
N ALA A 77 -2.75 17.72 3.08
CA ALA A 77 -3.00 16.82 1.95
C ALA A 77 -3.20 15.36 2.39
N LEU A 78 -2.45 14.89 3.38
CA LEU A 78 -2.57 13.53 3.92
C LEU A 78 -3.89 13.33 4.69
N LEU A 79 -4.30 14.34 5.47
CA LEU A 79 -5.57 14.33 6.21
C LEU A 79 -6.78 14.33 5.27
N GLN A 80 -6.80 15.25 4.29
CA GLN A 80 -7.86 15.30 3.28
C GLN A 80 -7.99 13.97 2.51
N ARG A 81 -6.86 13.33 2.18
CA ARG A 81 -6.87 12.02 1.52
C ARG A 81 -7.47 10.92 2.41
N ALA A 82 -7.15 10.92 3.70
CA ALA A 82 -7.68 9.94 4.64
C ALA A 82 -9.22 10.05 4.75
N GLU A 83 -9.74 11.27 4.81
CA GLU A 83 -11.17 11.57 4.84
C GLU A 83 -11.88 11.08 3.56
N LEU A 84 -11.28 11.30 2.39
CA LEU A 84 -11.83 10.84 1.10
C LEU A 84 -11.91 9.31 0.99
N THR A 85 -10.96 8.60 1.59
CA THR A 85 -10.93 7.13 1.54
C THR A 85 -12.07 6.52 2.37
N GLN A 86 -12.45 7.16 3.47
CA GLN A 86 -13.55 6.69 4.34
C GLN A 86 -14.94 6.82 3.71
N HIS A 87 -15.13 7.74 2.78
CA HIS A 87 -16.41 7.90 2.08
C HIS A 87 -16.65 6.85 0.97
N ASN A 88 -15.59 6.24 0.44
CA ASN A 88 -15.71 5.38 -0.75
C ASN A 88 -15.96 3.88 -0.44
N HIS A 89 -15.97 3.47 0.84
CA HIS A 89 -16.01 2.05 1.22
C HIS A 89 -17.42 1.49 1.53
N ARG A 90 -18.50 2.17 1.12
CA ARG A 90 -19.89 1.75 1.39
C ARG A 90 -20.61 1.01 0.27
N GLU A 91 -20.00 0.82 -0.90
CA GLU A 91 -20.70 0.19 -2.03
C GLU A 91 -19.84 -0.91 -2.67
N VAL A 92 -19.96 -2.14 -2.16
CA VAL A 92 -19.65 -3.33 -2.95
C VAL A 92 -20.86 -4.25 -2.85
N PRO A 93 -21.73 -4.30 -3.88
CA PRO A 93 -22.80 -5.29 -3.91
C PRO A 93 -22.16 -6.67 -4.08
N MET A 94 -22.37 -7.56 -3.11
CA MET A 94 -22.19 -8.99 -3.32
C MET A 94 -23.25 -9.44 -4.33
N THR A 95 -22.81 -9.80 -5.54
CA THR A 95 -23.61 -10.56 -6.51
C THR A 95 -22.92 -11.89 -6.74
#